data_AF-A0A9W8J9C2-F1
#
_entry.id   AF-A0A9W8J9C2-F1
#
_cell.length_a   1.000
_cell.length_b   1.000
_cell.length_c   1.000
_cell.angle_alpha   90.00
_cell.angle_beta   90.00
_cell.angle_gamma   90.00
#
_symmetry.space_group_name_H-M   'P 1'
#
loop_
_entity.id
_entity.type
_entity.pdbx_description
1 polymer ?
#
loop_
_entity_poly.entity_id
_entity_poly.type
_entity_poly.pdbx_seq_one_letter_code
_entity_poly.pdbx_strand_id
1 'polypeptide(L)'
;MAQTRVPPEIWSHIAQQVPQPEQTKLLEVSRLFHDIALDLVFSAVKIYFLGGEKALTVLNANDNYDFAEEVVRKLMTRSWEILRRITQDPSFSRVVKSLTVVGYNDGMSIFEQSKCPAVFHDEMH
;
A
#
# COMPACT_ATOMS: atom_id res chain seq x y z
N MET A 1 -40.29 9.09 17.46
CA MET A 1 -39.37 8.04 17.94
C MET A 1 -37.95 8.59 17.79
N ALA A 2 -37.26 8.87 18.89
CA ALA A 2 -35.89 9.37 18.83
C ALA A 2 -34.98 8.23 18.35
N GLN A 3 -34.39 8.35 17.15
CA GLN A 3 -33.32 7.45 16.73
C GLN A 3 -32.11 7.71 17.63
N THR A 4 -31.85 6.79 18.55
CA THR A 4 -30.58 6.69 19.27
C THR A 4 -29.49 6.31 18.29
N ARG A 5 -28.91 7.31 17.61
CA ARG A 5 -27.70 7.09 16.82
C ARG A 5 -26.56 6.83 17.80
N VAL A 6 -26.01 5.63 17.72
CA VAL A 6 -24.81 5.25 18.46
C VAL A 6 -23.69 6.21 18.08
N PRO A 7 -22.98 6.82 19.06
CA PRO A 7 -21.91 7.77 18.78
C PRO A 7 -20.78 7.13 17.96
N PRO A 8 -20.09 7.92 17.11
CA PRO A 8 -18.99 7.43 16.27
C PRO A 8 -17.86 6.78 17.08
N GLU A 9 -17.60 7.25 18.29
CA GLU A 9 -16.57 6.70 19.19
C GLU A 9 -16.87 5.23 19.57
N ILE A 10 -18.15 4.90 19.75
CA ILE A 10 -18.58 3.54 20.05
C ILE A 10 -18.40 2.65 18.81
N TRP A 11 -18.71 3.17 17.62
CA TRP A 11 -18.45 2.46 16.37
C TRP A 11 -16.95 2.22 16.14
N SER A 12 -16.09 3.17 16.49
CA SER A 12 -14.63 3.00 16.44
C SER A 12 -14.17 1.87 17.35
N HIS A 13 -14.68 1.78 18.58
CA HIS A 13 -14.37 0.68 19.49
C HIS A 13 -14.85 -0.67 18.97
N ILE A 14 -16.04 -0.73 18.38
CA ILE A 14 -16.56 -1.97 17.77
C ILE A 14 -15.68 -2.39 16.58
N ALA A 15 -15.32 -1.44 15.71
CA ALA A 15 -14.49 -1.69 14.53
C ALA A 15 -13.08 -2.21 14.90
N GLN A 16 -12.52 -1.77 16.04
CA GLN A 16 -11.23 -2.28 16.55
C GLN A 16 -11.30 -3.76 16.95
N GLN A 17 -12.47 -4.29 17.29
CA GLN A 17 -12.65 -5.71 17.63
C GLN A 17 -12.84 -6.58 16.38
N VAL A 18 -13.02 -5.99 15.20
CA VAL A 18 -13.14 -6.72 13.94
C VAL A 18 -11.77 -7.26 13.53
N PRO A 19 -11.64 -8.52 13.08
CA PRO A 19 -10.37 -9.04 12.57
C PRO A 19 -9.81 -8.18 11.43
N GLN A 20 -8.50 -7.95 11.42
CA GLN A 20 -7.81 -7.19 10.36
C GLN A 20 -8.25 -7.49 8.91
N PRO A 21 -8.39 -8.76 8.46
CA PRO A 21 -8.81 -9.04 7.09
C PRO A 21 -10.23 -8.56 6.76
N GLU A 22 -11.08 -8.38 7.77
CA GLU A 22 -12.46 -7.91 7.64
C GLU A 22 -12.58 -6.39 7.79
N GLN A 23 -11.58 -5.72 8.39
CA GLN A 23 -11.58 -4.27 8.56
C GLN A 23 -11.52 -3.51 7.22
N THR A 24 -10.90 -4.09 6.19
CA THR A 24 -10.88 -3.49 4.84
C THR A 24 -12.26 -3.41 4.22
N LYS A 25 -13.16 -4.35 4.52
CA LYS A 25 -14.54 -4.34 4.02
C LYS A 25 -15.35 -3.18 4.57
N LEU A 26 -14.97 -2.65 5.75
CA LEU A 26 -15.63 -1.49 6.35
C LEU A 26 -15.43 -0.21 5.52
N LEU A 27 -14.41 -0.15 4.67
CA LEU A 27 -14.16 0.99 3.77
C LEU A 27 -15.29 1.21 2.75
N GLU A 28 -16.09 0.18 2.48
CA GLU A 28 -17.11 0.18 1.42
C GLU A 28 -18.55 0.37 1.97
N VAL A 29 -18.74 0.31 3.29
CA VAL A 29 -20.08 0.26 3.90
C VAL A 29 -20.75 1.64 3.91
N SER A 30 -20.08 2.66 4.48
CA SER A 30 -20.60 4.03 4.58
C SER A 30 -19.45 5.00 4.85
N ARG A 31 -19.68 6.32 4.73
CA ARG A 31 -18.65 7.33 5.05
C ARG A 31 -18.12 7.22 6.48
N LEU A 32 -19.00 6.98 7.46
CA LEU A 32 -18.59 6.84 8.86
C LEU A 32 -17.64 5.64 9.04
N PHE A 33 -18.00 4.48 8.48
CA PHE A 33 -17.14 3.30 8.57
C PHE A 33 -15.89 3.44 7.72
N HIS A 34 -15.97 4.17 6.61
CA HIS A 34 -14.82 4.49 5.78
C HIS A 34 -13.78 5.26 6.59
N ASP A 35 -14.17 6.34 7.27
CA ASP A 35 -13.25 7.16 8.06
C ASP A 35 -12.63 6.36 9.20
N ILE A 36 -13.45 5.58 9.92
CA ILE A 36 -12.97 4.69 11.00
C ILE A 36 -12.00 3.63 10.48
N ALA A 37 -12.37 2.96 9.38
CA ALA A 37 -11.59 1.87 8.82
C ALA A 37 -10.29 2.36 8.19
N LEU A 38 -10.28 3.57 7.63
CA LEU A 38 -9.07 4.18 7.08
C LEU A 38 -8.01 4.29 8.19
N ASP A 39 -8.40 4.74 9.38
CA ASP A 39 -7.56 4.80 10.57
C ASP A 39 -7.05 3.45 11.07
N LEU A 40 -7.83 2.38 10.90
CA LEU A 40 -7.43 1.04 11.33
C LEU A 40 -6.51 0.37 10.31
N VAL A 41 -6.94 0.33 9.05
CA VAL A 41 -6.29 -0.38 7.95
C VAL A 41 -4.96 0.25 7.58
N PHE A 42 -4.88 1.59 7.54
CA PHE A 42 -3.69 2.30 7.09
C PHE A 42 -2.84 2.84 8.25
N SER A 43 -3.13 2.47 9.50
CA SER A 43 -2.29 2.86 10.65
C SER A 43 -0.85 2.36 10.54
N ALA A 44 -0.66 1.15 10.01
CA ALA A 44 0.65 0.53 9.84
C ALA A 44 0.80 0.01 8.40
N VAL A 45 1.58 0.72 7.60
CA VAL A 45 1.77 0.44 6.18
C VAL A 45 3.11 -0.26 5.96
N LYS A 46 3.10 -1.32 5.14
CA LYS A 46 4.32 -1.96 4.63
C LYS A 46 4.47 -1.64 3.15
N ILE A 47 5.61 -1.07 2.79
CA ILE A 47 6.00 -0.73 1.42
C ILE A 47 7.07 -1.72 0.99
N TYR A 48 6.87 -2.37 -0.14
CA TYR A 48 7.81 -3.35 -0.68
C TYR A 48 8.52 -2.76 -1.89
N PHE A 49 9.84 -2.90 -1.90
CA PHE A 49 10.73 -2.63 -3.03
C PHE A 49 11.46 -3.93 -3.34
N LEU A 50 10.92 -4.69 -4.30
CA LEU A 50 11.40 -6.01 -4.67
C LEU A 50 11.99 -5.94 -6.08
N GLY A 51 13.21 -6.46 -6.22
CA GLY A 51 13.90 -6.63 -7.50
C GLY A 51 14.90 -7.79 -7.43
N GLY A 52 15.21 -8.36 -8.58
CA GLY A 52 16.13 -9.50 -8.69
C GLY A 52 15.50 -10.85 -8.36
N GLU A 53 16.30 -11.91 -8.45
CA GLU A 53 15.88 -13.29 -8.22
C GLU A 53 15.58 -13.56 -6.74
N LYS A 54 16.25 -12.87 -5.81
CA LYS A 54 15.98 -13.03 -4.37
C LYS A 54 14.58 -12.57 -3.97
N ALA A 55 13.97 -11.64 -4.70
CA ALA A 55 12.58 -11.27 -4.49
C ALA A 55 11.62 -12.46 -4.71
N LEU A 56 11.93 -13.32 -5.69
CA LEU A 56 11.14 -14.50 -6.02
C LEU A 56 11.32 -15.60 -4.98
N THR A 57 12.53 -15.73 -4.42
CA THR A 57 12.83 -16.67 -3.33
C THR A 57 12.07 -16.32 -2.05
N VAL A 58 11.97 -15.03 -1.69
CA VAL A 58 11.22 -14.58 -0.49
C VAL A 58 9.73 -14.92 -0.58
N LEU A 59 9.18 -14.99 -1.79
CA LEU A 59 7.78 -15.33 -2.02
C LEU A 59 7.52 -16.86 -2.07
N ASN A 60 8.53 -17.70 -1.83
CA ASN A 60 8.47 -19.17 -1.91
C ASN A 60 7.85 -19.67 -3.23
N ALA A 61 8.02 -18.93 -4.32
CA ALA A 61 7.32 -19.18 -5.57
C ALA A 61 8.13 -20.07 -6.53
N ASN A 62 8.83 -21.08 -5.98
CA ASN A 62 9.77 -21.92 -6.71
C ASN A 62 9.13 -22.73 -7.87
N ASP A 63 7.82 -22.91 -7.86
CA ASP A 63 7.12 -23.76 -8.84
C ASP A 63 6.40 -22.97 -9.96
N ASN A 64 6.32 -21.63 -9.89
CA ASN A 64 5.66 -20.82 -10.93
C ASN A 64 6.23 -19.39 -11.02
N TYR A 65 7.27 -19.23 -11.84
CA TYR A 65 7.98 -17.97 -12.04
C TYR A 65 7.07 -16.83 -12.54
N ASP A 66 6.23 -17.09 -13.55
CA ASP A 66 5.34 -16.08 -14.14
C ASP A 66 4.33 -15.55 -13.12
N PHE A 67 3.80 -16.44 -12.27
CA PHE A 67 2.91 -16.06 -11.19
C PHE A 67 3.63 -15.21 -10.13
N ALA A 68 4.86 -15.59 -9.78
CA ALA A 68 5.68 -14.89 -8.82
C ALA A 68 5.99 -13.45 -9.28
N GLU A 69 6.41 -13.29 -10.53
CA GLU A 69 6.70 -11.99 -11.14
C GLU A 69 5.46 -11.09 -11.16
N GLU A 70 4.31 -11.64 -11.51
CA GLU A 70 3.05 -10.90 -11.51
C GLU A 70 2.63 -10.46 -10.09
N VAL A 71 2.86 -11.28 -9.08
CA VAL A 71 2.62 -10.93 -7.67
C VAL A 71 3.57 -9.83 -7.21
N VAL A 72 4.87 -9.94 -7.53
CA VAL A 72 5.87 -8.90 -7.24
C VAL A 72 5.45 -7.58 -7.87
N ARG A 73 5.12 -7.59 -9.16
CA ARG A 73 4.70 -6.40 -9.90
C ARG A 73 3.47 -5.75 -9.27
N LYS A 74 2.43 -6.53 -8.93
CA LYS A 74 1.23 -6.02 -8.25
C LYS A 74 1.55 -5.42 -6.88
N LEU A 75 2.42 -6.07 -6.11
CA LEU A 75 2.83 -5.60 -4.79
C LEU A 75 3.63 -4.29 -4.88
N MET A 76 4.54 -4.19 -5.86
CA MET A 76 5.31 -2.99 -6.16
C MET A 76 4.42 -1.82 -6.58
N THR A 77 3.48 -2.05 -7.50
CA THR A 77 2.53 -1.03 -7.94
C THR A 77 1.71 -0.49 -6.76
N ARG A 78 1.15 -1.39 -5.93
CA ARG A 78 0.40 -0.98 -4.73
C ARG A 78 1.27 -0.23 -3.73
N SER A 79 2.50 -0.69 -3.51
CA SER A 79 3.46 -0.04 -2.63
C SER A 79 3.76 1.39 -3.10
N TRP A 80 3.98 1.58 -4.40
CA TRP A 80 4.16 2.91 -4.99
C TRP A 80 2.92 3.80 -4.88
N GLU A 81 1.73 3.26 -5.14
CA GLU A 81 0.47 4.01 -5.03
C GLU A 81 0.23 4.51 -3.60
N ILE A 82 0.48 3.67 -2.60
CA ILE A 82 0.35 4.06 -1.19
C ILE A 82 1.37 5.14 -0.85
N LEU A 83 2.64 4.97 -1.24
CA LEU A 83 3.68 5.95 -0.99
C LEU A 83 3.38 7.30 -1.67
N ARG A 84 2.92 7.27 -2.93
CA ARG A 84 2.45 8.44 -3.66
C ARG A 84 1.29 9.12 -2.94
N ARG A 85 0.32 8.35 -2.42
CA ARG A 85 -0.80 8.92 -1.67
C ARG A 85 -0.35 9.57 -0.36
N ILE A 86 0.56 8.95 0.39
CA ILE A 86 1.15 9.52 1.61
C ILE A 86 1.83 10.87 1.31
N THR A 87 2.53 10.97 0.18
CA THR A 87 3.26 12.20 -0.19
C THR A 87 2.37 13.30 -0.77
N GLN A 88 1.22 12.95 -1.36
CA GLN A 88 0.33 13.91 -2.04
C GLN A 88 -0.88 14.34 -1.21
N ASP A 89 -1.32 13.52 -0.26
CA ASP A 89 -2.52 13.75 0.54
C ASP A 89 -2.17 13.89 2.04
N PRO A 90 -2.08 15.13 2.57
CA PRO A 90 -1.82 15.37 3.98
C PRO A 90 -2.89 14.80 4.92
N SER A 91 -4.11 14.58 4.44
CA SER A 91 -5.18 13.99 5.25
C SER A 91 -4.94 12.50 5.43
N PHE A 92 -4.52 11.81 4.35
CA PHE A 92 -4.14 10.41 4.39
C PHE A 92 -2.86 10.18 5.20
N SER A 93 -1.86 11.07 5.09
CA SER A 93 -0.60 10.90 5.81
C SER A 93 -0.75 10.97 7.34
N ARG A 94 -1.72 11.74 7.85
CA ARG A 94 -2.05 11.78 9.29
C ARG A 94 -2.50 10.46 9.86
N VAL A 95 -3.05 9.60 9.01
CA VAL A 95 -3.58 8.30 9.40
C VAL A 95 -2.47 7.24 9.48
N VAL A 96 -1.43 7.39 8.68
CA VAL A 96 -0.28 6.48 8.67
C VAL A 96 0.62 6.77 9.87
N LYS A 97 0.55 5.92 10.90
CA LYS A 97 1.31 6.04 12.16
C LYS A 97 2.64 5.31 12.12
N SER A 98 2.73 4.23 11.33
CA SER A 98 3.92 3.42 11.18
C SER A 98 4.11 3.06 9.71
N LEU A 99 5.34 3.24 9.22
CA LEU A 99 5.74 2.90 7.86
C LEU A 99 6.94 1.94 7.93
N THR A 100 6.77 0.73 7.42
CA THR A 100 7.86 -0.25 7.29
C THR A 100 8.22 -0.38 5.82
N VAL A 101 9.50 -0.21 5.50
CA VAL A 101 10.00 -0.39 4.14
C VAL A 101 10.77 -1.71 4.07
N VAL A 102 10.38 -2.58 3.15
CA VAL A 102 11.01 -3.88 2.91
C VAL A 102 11.65 -3.85 1.53
N GLY A 103 12.97 -3.79 1.50
CA GLY A 103 13.76 -3.75 0.27
C GLY A 103 14.52 -5.05 0.04
N TYR A 104 14.33 -5.67 -1.12
CA TYR A 104 15.18 -6.74 -1.63
C TYR A 104 15.61 -6.36 -3.03
N ASN A 105 16.93 -6.24 -3.25
CA ASN A 105 17.50 -6.07 -4.57
C ASN A 105 18.79 -6.88 -4.64
N ASP A 106 18.99 -7.55 -5.77
CA ASP A 106 20.25 -8.22 -6.07
C ASP A 106 21.31 -7.27 -6.67
N GLY A 107 20.89 -6.07 -7.10
CA GLY A 107 21.77 -5.00 -7.54
C GLY A 107 22.13 -3.98 -6.45
N MET A 108 23.33 -3.38 -6.56
CA MET A 108 23.87 -2.36 -5.64
C MET A 108 23.16 -0.99 -5.71
N SER A 109 22.17 -0.79 -6.59
CA SER A 109 21.48 0.49 -6.81
C SER A 109 19.99 0.38 -6.48
N ILE A 110 19.63 0.52 -5.20
CA ILE A 110 18.22 0.46 -4.73
C ILE A 110 17.56 1.86 -4.69
N PHE A 111 18.35 2.93 -4.87
CA PHE A 111 17.86 4.32 -4.76
C PHE A 111 18.33 5.24 -5.90
N GLU A 112 18.74 4.69 -7.05
CA GLU A 112 19.03 5.55 -8.20
C GLU A 112 17.72 5.97 -8.85
N GLN A 113 17.39 7.25 -8.66
CA GLN A 113 16.31 7.93 -9.36
C GLN A 113 16.72 8.05 -10.84
N SER A 114 16.45 7.02 -11.63
CA SER A 114 16.56 7.09 -13.09
C SER A 114 15.61 8.18 -13.56
N LYS A 115 16.15 9.37 -13.85
CA LYS A 115 15.45 10.34 -14.69
C LYS A 115 15.03 9.59 -15.95
N CYS A 116 13.73 9.53 -16.23
CA CYS A 116 13.26 9.06 -17.53
C CYS A 116 14.10 9.74 -18.61
N PRO A 117 14.76 9.00 -19.52
CA PRO A 117 15.36 9.65 -20.66
C PRO A 117 14.21 10.30 -21.42
N ALA A 118 14.21 11.64 -21.45
CA ALA A 118 13.43 12.37 -22.43
C ALA A 118 13.84 11.80 -23.78
N VAL A 119 12.87 11.21 -24.49
CA VAL A 119 13.02 10.84 -25.89
C VAL A 119 13.28 12.13 -26.63
N PHE A 120 14.56 12.50 -26.77
CA PHE A 120 14.99 13.46 -27.77
C PHE A 120 14.96 12.70 -29.09
N HIS A 121 13.86 12.88 -29.82
CA HIS A 121 13.92 12.90 -31.26
C HIS A 121 14.94 13.96 -31.63
N ASP A 122 16.05 13.56 -32.24
CA ASP A 122 16.81 14.46 -33.09
C ASP A 122 17.07 13.75 -34.42
N GLU A 123 16.43 14.32 -35.45
CA GLU A 123 16.71 14.07 -36.85
C GLU A 123 18.08 14.66 -37.25
N MET A 124 18.60 14.21 -38.39
CA MET A 124 19.79 14.71 -39.12
C MET A 124 21.15 14.21 -38.59
N HIS A 125 22.00 13.51 -39.35
CA HIS A 125 22.32 13.58 -40.78
C HIS A 125 22.73 12.22 -41.35
#